data_AF-S2YFZ2-F1
#
_entry.id   AF-S2YFZ2-F1
#
_cell.length_a   1.000
_cell.length_b   1.000
_cell.length_c   1.000
_cell.angle_alpha   90.00
_cell.angle_beta   90.00
_cell.angle_gamma   90.00
#
_symmetry.space_group_name_H-M   'P 1'
#
loop_
_entity.id
_entity.type
_entity.pdbx_description
1 polymer ?
#
loop_
_entity_poly.entity_id
_entity_poly.type
_entity_poly.pdbx_seq_one_letter_code
_entity_poly.pdbx_strand_id
1 'polypeptide(L)'
;MRLLFVNMKIAFVGKGGSGKTTLSSLFIRHLAATGAPVVAVDADINQHLGAALGLDEEAAAALPAMGDWLPLIKDYLRGSNPRITSAESMIKTTPPGEGSRLLRVREDNPVYDACARPVELDGTAVRLMVTGPFTDADLGVACYHSKTGAVELCLNHLVDGQGEYVVVDMTAGSDSFASGMFTRFDMTFLVAEPTRKGVSVYRQYKEYARDFGVVLKVVGNKVQGQEDLDFLRAEVGDDLLVTVGHSDWVRAMEKGRPPRFELLEDANRRALRILRVATDATYELRDPERYMHQMVHFHLKNAASWGNARTGADLAAQVDPGFVLGEGITAAV
;
A
#
# COMPACT_ATOMS: atom_id res chain seq x y z
N MET A 1 -8.69 9.20 29.54
CA MET A 1 -8.97 9.33 28.10
C MET A 1 -8.08 8.30 27.40
N ARG A 2 -8.61 7.12 27.07
CA ARG A 2 -7.82 6.08 26.38
C ARG A 2 -7.61 6.55 24.95
N LEU A 3 -6.36 6.73 24.53
CA LEU A 3 -6.03 6.81 23.11
C LEU A 3 -6.55 5.53 22.46
N LEU A 4 -7.48 5.67 21.53
CA LEU A 4 -7.92 4.60 20.64
C LEU A 4 -6.73 4.35 19.70
N PHE A 5 -5.95 3.31 19.98
CA PHE A 5 -4.95 2.82 19.04
C PHE A 5 -5.66 1.89 18.06
N VAL A 6 -5.36 1.99 16.76
CA VAL A 6 -6.09 1.35 15.65
C VAL A 6 -5.12 1.00 14.53
N ASN A 7 -5.45 -0.04 13.75
CA ASN A 7 -4.56 -0.77 12.83
C ASN A 7 -4.96 -0.44 11.39
N MET A 8 -4.04 -0.15 10.45
CA MET A 8 -4.45 0.39 9.15
C MET A 8 -3.56 0.04 7.95
N LYS A 9 -4.20 -0.37 6.84
CA LYS A 9 -3.60 -0.50 5.51
C LYS A 9 -3.93 0.74 4.67
N ILE A 10 -2.90 1.42 4.17
CA ILE A 10 -3.01 2.74 3.55
C ILE A 10 -2.35 2.71 2.18
N ALA A 11 -3.03 3.27 1.19
CA ALA A 11 -2.45 3.52 -0.13
C ALA A 11 -2.29 5.02 -0.37
N PHE A 12 -1.15 5.41 -0.93
CA PHE A 12 -0.97 6.71 -1.58
C PHE A 12 -1.02 6.51 -3.09
N VAL A 13 -2.00 7.13 -3.74
CA VAL A 13 -2.23 7.03 -5.19
C VAL A 13 -2.34 8.41 -5.82
N GLY A 14 -2.23 8.50 -7.13
CA GLY A 14 -2.35 9.76 -7.87
C GLY A 14 -1.65 9.73 -9.21
N LYS A 15 -1.68 10.87 -9.90
CA LYS A 15 -0.99 11.05 -11.18
C LYS A 15 0.54 10.99 -11.01
N GLY A 16 1.26 10.54 -12.03
CA GLY A 16 2.71 10.72 -12.10
C GLY A 16 3.11 12.19 -11.87
N GLY A 17 4.05 12.41 -10.96
CA GLY A 17 4.55 13.74 -10.59
C GLY A 17 3.68 14.53 -9.59
N SER A 18 2.55 13.98 -9.10
CA SER A 18 1.69 14.70 -8.14
C SER A 18 2.28 14.82 -6.74
N GLY A 19 3.34 14.08 -6.42
CA GLY A 19 4.01 14.07 -5.11
C GLY A 19 3.55 12.97 -4.15
N LYS A 20 3.08 11.83 -4.67
CA LYS A 20 2.65 10.64 -3.91
C LYS A 20 3.75 10.14 -2.97
N THR A 21 4.92 9.80 -3.53
CA THR A 21 6.08 9.29 -2.81
C THR A 21 6.58 10.25 -1.74
N THR A 22 6.56 11.56 -2.04
CA THR A 22 6.90 12.60 -1.07
C THR A 22 5.89 12.63 0.09
N LEU A 23 4.59 12.56 -0.18
CA LEU A 23 3.58 12.57 0.88
C LEU A 23 3.54 11.25 1.67
N SER A 24 3.74 10.11 1.02
CA SER A 24 3.84 8.81 1.69
C SER A 24 5.07 8.76 2.60
N SER A 25 6.23 9.27 2.15
CA SER A 25 7.45 9.34 2.97
C SER A 25 7.27 10.27 4.18
N LEU A 26 6.66 11.44 4.00
CA LEU A 26 6.32 12.35 5.10
C LEU A 26 5.37 11.69 6.10
N PHE A 27 4.38 10.94 5.62
CA PHE A 27 3.43 10.24 6.47
C PHE A 27 4.08 9.09 7.23
N ILE A 28 4.96 8.30 6.59
CA ILE A 28 5.76 7.26 7.25
C ILE A 28 6.64 7.87 8.35
N ARG A 29 7.34 8.98 8.07
CA ARG A 29 8.13 9.70 9.08
C ARG A 29 7.26 10.21 10.23
N HIS A 30 6.05 10.68 9.94
CA HIS A 30 5.10 11.09 10.98
C HIS A 30 4.70 9.93 11.90
N LEU A 31 4.41 8.77 11.34
CA LEU A 31 4.08 7.56 12.10
C LEU A 31 5.28 7.09 12.94
N ALA A 32 6.47 7.01 12.32
CA ALA A 32 7.72 6.65 12.99
C ALA A 32 8.03 7.58 14.18
N ALA A 33 7.89 8.90 14.00
CA ALA A 33 8.09 9.89 15.06
C ALA A 33 7.10 9.74 16.24
N THR A 34 6.02 8.99 16.06
CA THR A 34 5.07 8.66 17.15
C THR A 34 5.32 7.29 17.78
N GLY A 35 6.37 6.58 17.35
CA GLY A 35 6.71 5.23 17.80
C GLY A 35 5.81 4.13 17.22
N ALA A 36 5.04 4.42 16.16
CA ALA A 36 4.17 3.44 15.55
C ALA A 36 4.98 2.42 14.72
N PRO A 37 4.68 1.11 14.81
CA PRO A 37 5.22 0.10 13.89
C PRO A 37 4.73 0.35 12.46
N VAL A 38 5.66 0.44 11.51
CA VAL A 38 5.34 0.69 10.10
C VAL A 38 6.04 -0.32 9.19
N VAL A 39 5.25 -0.91 8.29
CA VAL A 39 5.74 -1.55 7.06
C VAL A 39 5.43 -0.61 5.90
N ALA A 40 6.47 -0.04 5.30
CA ALA A 40 6.42 0.77 4.10
C ALA A 40 6.69 -0.11 2.87
N VAL A 41 5.87 0.04 1.83
CA VAL A 41 6.00 -0.72 0.58
C VAL A 41 6.06 0.24 -0.60
N ASP A 42 7.14 0.17 -1.37
CA ASP A 42 7.24 0.86 -2.65
C ASP A 42 6.72 -0.02 -3.78
N ALA A 43 5.53 0.30 -4.28
CA ALA A 43 4.88 -0.34 -5.41
C ALA A 43 4.67 0.65 -6.58
N ASP A 44 5.45 1.73 -6.65
CA ASP A 44 5.51 2.62 -7.81
C ASP A 44 6.61 2.14 -8.78
N ILE A 45 6.38 2.20 -10.09
CA ILE A 45 7.35 1.74 -11.09
C ILE A 45 8.71 2.45 -10.98
N ASN A 46 8.73 3.69 -10.47
CA ASN A 46 9.95 4.47 -10.36
C ASN A 46 10.76 4.17 -9.08
N GLN A 47 10.16 3.47 -8.10
CA GLN A 47 10.84 2.99 -6.88
C GLN A 47 11.63 4.08 -6.12
N HIS A 48 11.02 5.23 -5.85
CA HIS A 48 11.68 6.38 -5.21
C HIS A 48 11.50 6.48 -3.69
N LEU A 49 10.71 5.58 -3.07
CA LEU A 49 10.37 5.68 -1.64
C LEU A 49 11.60 5.48 -0.75
N GLY A 50 12.51 4.57 -1.09
CA GLY A 50 13.75 4.35 -0.34
C GLY A 50 14.59 5.62 -0.21
N ALA A 51 14.81 6.30 -1.33
CA ALA A 51 15.52 7.59 -1.36
C ALA A 51 14.76 8.69 -0.59
N ALA A 52 13.43 8.75 -0.72
CA ALA A 52 12.60 9.71 0.04
C ALA A 52 12.63 9.44 1.56
N LEU A 53 12.85 8.20 1.98
CA LEU A 53 13.08 7.82 3.37
C LEU A 53 14.53 8.06 3.84
N GLY A 54 15.43 8.46 2.94
CA GLY A 54 16.78 8.91 3.26
C GLY A 54 17.88 7.88 3.01
N LEU A 55 17.58 6.79 2.30
CA LEU A 55 18.62 5.93 1.76
C LEU A 55 19.40 6.66 0.67
N ASP A 56 20.71 6.41 0.61
CA ASP A 56 21.49 6.81 -0.56
C ASP A 56 21.17 5.92 -1.77
N GLU A 57 21.67 6.30 -2.95
CA GLU A 57 21.39 5.59 -4.20
C GLU A 57 21.87 4.13 -4.16
N GLU A 58 23.02 3.87 -3.52
CA GLU A 58 23.59 2.53 -3.41
C GLU A 58 22.73 1.63 -2.52
N ALA A 59 22.35 2.12 -1.33
CA ALA A 59 21.50 1.41 -0.40
C ALA A 59 20.09 1.19 -0.97
N ALA A 60 19.53 2.18 -1.69
CA ALA A 60 18.23 2.05 -2.35
C ALA A 60 18.27 1.02 -3.48
N ALA A 61 19.34 1.01 -4.30
CA ALA A 61 19.52 0.04 -5.38
C ALA A 61 19.75 -1.39 -4.85
N ALA A 62 20.32 -1.54 -3.66
CA ALA A 62 20.58 -2.83 -3.01
C ALA A 62 19.35 -3.44 -2.32
N LEU A 63 18.20 -2.75 -2.32
CA LEU A 63 16.98 -3.28 -1.71
C LEU A 63 16.49 -4.53 -2.46
N PRO A 64 16.15 -5.62 -1.75
CA PRO A 64 15.70 -6.85 -2.37
C PRO A 64 14.31 -6.67 -3.00
N ALA A 65 14.20 -6.93 -4.30
CA ALA A 65 12.94 -6.89 -5.01
C ALA A 65 12.03 -8.05 -4.57
N MET A 66 10.83 -7.76 -4.09
CA MET A 66 9.86 -8.78 -3.69
C MET A 66 9.54 -9.77 -4.82
N GLY A 67 9.60 -9.33 -6.08
CA GLY A 67 9.38 -10.19 -7.25
C GLY A 67 10.37 -11.35 -7.36
N ASP A 68 11.63 -11.14 -6.95
CA ASP A 68 12.68 -12.17 -7.00
C ASP A 68 12.48 -13.27 -5.94
N TRP A 69 11.73 -12.94 -4.89
CA TRP A 69 11.40 -13.83 -3.77
C TRP A 69 9.98 -14.40 -3.86
N LEU A 70 9.31 -14.25 -5.00
CA LEU A 70 7.92 -14.69 -5.17
C LEU A 70 7.69 -16.20 -4.86
N PRO A 71 8.58 -17.14 -5.24
CA PRO A 71 8.45 -18.53 -4.82
C PRO A 71 8.45 -18.70 -3.29
N LEU A 72 9.40 -18.05 -2.60
CA LEU A 72 9.48 -18.07 -1.13
C LEU A 72 8.23 -17.49 -0.50
N ILE A 73 7.76 -16.33 -0.99
CA ILE A 73 6.55 -15.67 -0.49
C ILE A 73 5.36 -16.61 -0.63
N LYS A 74 5.15 -17.20 -1.80
CA LYS A 74 4.02 -18.10 -2.04
C LYS A 74 4.09 -19.34 -1.16
N ASP A 75 5.25 -20.00 -1.07
CA ASP A 75 5.39 -21.19 -0.23
C ASP A 75 5.15 -20.88 1.25
N TYR A 76 5.65 -19.74 1.73
CA TYR A 76 5.40 -19.31 3.10
C TYR A 76 3.91 -19.05 3.34
N LEU A 77 3.26 -18.22 2.52
CA LEU A 77 1.85 -17.85 2.68
C LEU A 77 0.90 -19.05 2.51
N ARG A 78 1.22 -19.98 1.61
CA ARG A 78 0.49 -21.24 1.43
C ARG A 78 0.39 -22.02 2.72
N GLY A 79 1.47 -22.09 3.49
CA GLY A 79 1.53 -22.88 4.72
C GLY A 79 1.12 -24.33 4.47
N SER A 80 0.21 -24.82 5.31
CA SER A 80 -0.39 -26.16 5.21
C SER A 80 -1.78 -26.15 4.55
N ASN A 81 -2.17 -25.07 3.87
CA ASN A 81 -3.51 -24.94 3.28
C ASN A 81 -3.81 -26.09 2.30
N PRO A 82 -4.79 -26.96 2.61
CA PRO A 82 -5.06 -28.16 1.81
C PRO A 82 -5.69 -27.85 0.45
N ARG A 83 -6.26 -26.65 0.29
CA ARG A 83 -6.87 -26.19 -0.97
C ARG A 83 -5.85 -25.64 -1.96
N ILE A 84 -4.63 -25.33 -1.49
CA ILE A 84 -3.53 -24.85 -2.32
C ILE A 84 -2.46 -25.95 -2.38
N THR A 85 -2.57 -26.81 -3.39
CA THR A 85 -1.72 -27.99 -3.54
C THR A 85 -0.27 -27.64 -3.89
N SER A 86 -0.03 -26.50 -4.55
CA SER A 86 1.31 -26.01 -4.90
C SER A 86 1.36 -24.49 -4.94
N ALA A 87 2.45 -23.88 -4.50
CA ALA A 87 2.72 -22.45 -4.65
C ALA A 87 2.71 -22.01 -6.13
N GLU A 88 3.06 -22.88 -7.07
CA GLU A 88 3.02 -22.58 -8.50
C GLU A 88 1.60 -22.24 -8.99
N SER A 89 0.58 -22.86 -8.36
CA SER A 89 -0.83 -22.59 -8.65
C SER A 89 -1.34 -21.28 -8.06
N MET A 90 -0.60 -20.65 -7.15
CA MET A 90 -1.01 -19.37 -6.57
C MET A 90 -0.83 -18.25 -7.59
N ILE A 91 -1.89 -17.48 -7.81
CA ILE A 91 -1.86 -16.19 -8.51
C ILE A 91 -1.95 -15.03 -7.53
N LYS A 92 -1.71 -13.80 -7.99
CA LYS A 92 -1.64 -12.63 -7.10
C LYS A 92 -2.89 -12.35 -6.25
N THR A 93 -4.03 -12.85 -6.69
CA THR A 93 -5.33 -12.73 -6.02
C THR A 93 -5.69 -13.94 -5.15
N THR A 94 -4.80 -14.93 -5.00
CA THR A 94 -5.09 -16.15 -4.21
C THR A 94 -5.43 -15.76 -2.77
N PRO A 95 -6.62 -16.12 -2.25
CA PRO A 95 -7.00 -15.79 -0.89
C PRO A 95 -6.36 -16.75 0.13
N PRO A 96 -6.17 -16.32 1.39
CA PRO A 96 -5.88 -17.23 2.48
C PRO A 96 -7.09 -18.14 2.79
N GLY A 97 -6.80 -19.28 3.39
CA GLY A 97 -7.80 -20.21 3.94
C GLY A 97 -7.25 -20.94 5.16
N GLU A 98 -7.99 -21.92 5.68
CA GLU A 98 -7.47 -22.78 6.75
C GLU A 98 -6.10 -23.36 6.38
N GLY A 99 -5.13 -23.25 7.28
CA GLY A 99 -3.74 -23.70 7.07
C GLY A 99 -2.81 -22.70 6.36
N SER A 100 -3.33 -21.60 5.78
CA SER A 100 -2.48 -20.52 5.26
C SER A 100 -1.74 -19.81 6.39
N ARG A 101 -0.50 -19.38 6.13
CA ARG A 101 0.22 -18.47 7.03
C ARG A 101 -0.16 -17.04 6.73
N LEU A 102 -0.33 -16.25 7.79
CA LEU A 102 -0.66 -14.83 7.70
C LEU A 102 0.54 -14.00 8.12
N LEU A 103 0.74 -12.86 7.46
CA LEU A 103 1.77 -11.89 7.82
C LEU A 103 1.23 -10.94 8.91
N ARG A 104 2.05 -10.62 9.90
CA ARG A 104 1.79 -9.59 10.92
C ARG A 104 2.77 -8.46 10.77
N VAL A 105 2.36 -7.21 11.05
CA VAL A 105 3.28 -6.05 10.92
C VAL A 105 4.45 -6.18 11.90
N ARG A 106 4.20 -6.73 13.10
CA ARG A 106 5.19 -6.97 14.15
C ARG A 106 5.49 -8.45 14.34
N GLU A 107 6.24 -9.01 13.41
CA GLU A 107 6.82 -10.33 13.58
C GLU A 107 8.17 -10.41 12.85
N ASP A 108 8.89 -11.48 13.09
CA ASP A 108 9.99 -11.91 12.25
C ASP A 108 9.54 -13.16 11.49
N ASN A 109 9.77 -13.17 10.19
CA ASN A 109 9.38 -14.27 9.31
C ASN A 109 10.30 -14.31 8.08
N PRO A 110 10.39 -15.47 7.39
CA PRO A 110 11.24 -15.61 6.21
C PRO A 110 10.96 -14.61 5.08
N VAL A 111 9.72 -14.12 4.93
CA VAL A 111 9.38 -13.11 3.92
C VAL A 111 10.04 -11.78 4.26
N TYR A 112 9.97 -11.34 5.52
CA TYR A 112 10.61 -10.12 5.97
C TYR A 112 12.13 -10.23 5.99
N ASP A 113 12.69 -11.38 6.39
CA ASP A 113 14.14 -11.61 6.32
C ASP A 113 14.67 -11.45 4.88
N ALA A 114 13.93 -12.00 3.92
CA ALA A 114 14.29 -11.93 2.50
C ALA A 114 14.06 -10.54 1.90
N CYS A 115 12.91 -9.91 2.18
CA CYS A 115 12.40 -8.77 1.40
C CYS A 115 12.41 -7.42 2.11
N ALA A 116 12.51 -7.38 3.44
CA ALA A 116 12.44 -6.15 4.21
C ALA A 116 13.82 -5.67 4.64
N ARG A 117 14.02 -4.34 4.64
CA ARG A 117 15.21 -3.70 5.23
C ARG A 117 14.77 -2.63 6.22
N PRO A 118 15.40 -2.55 7.40
CA PRO A 118 15.13 -1.47 8.34
C PRO A 118 15.65 -0.14 7.77
N VAL A 119 14.87 0.92 7.91
CA VAL A 119 15.27 2.30 7.61
C VAL A 119 15.08 3.13 8.87
N GLU A 120 16.16 3.72 9.35
CA GLU A 120 16.15 4.56 10.55
C GLU A 120 15.61 5.95 10.24
N LEU A 121 14.48 6.31 10.86
CA LEU A 121 13.84 7.61 10.71
C LEU A 121 13.78 8.30 12.08
N ASP A 122 14.68 9.26 12.28
CA ASP A 122 14.75 10.07 13.50
C ASP A 122 14.74 9.22 14.80
N GLY A 123 15.45 8.08 14.78
CA GLY A 123 15.60 7.17 15.92
C GLY A 123 14.54 6.08 16.04
N THR A 124 13.66 5.94 15.05
CA THR A 124 12.71 4.82 14.95
C THR A 124 12.90 4.08 13.63
N ALA A 125 13.14 2.77 13.71
CA ALA A 125 13.24 1.90 12.55
C ALA A 125 11.85 1.61 11.95
N VAL A 126 11.72 1.77 10.63
CA VAL A 126 10.58 1.26 9.86
C VAL A 126 11.04 0.14 8.93
N ARG A 127 10.17 -0.80 8.59
CA ARG A 127 10.49 -1.83 7.59
C ARG A 127 10.13 -1.32 6.21
N LEU A 128 11.11 -1.27 5.30
CA LEU A 128 10.90 -0.95 3.89
C LEU A 128 10.96 -2.21 3.04
N MET A 129 9.98 -2.40 2.16
CA MET A 129 9.96 -3.41 1.11
C MET A 129 9.74 -2.73 -0.25
N VAL A 130 10.23 -3.35 -1.32
CA VAL A 130 10.20 -2.79 -2.67
C VAL A 130 9.75 -3.84 -3.68
N THR A 131 8.92 -3.49 -4.66
CA THR A 131 8.61 -4.43 -5.76
C THR A 131 9.82 -4.68 -6.67
N GLY A 132 10.78 -3.74 -6.66
CA GLY A 132 12.00 -3.77 -7.46
C GLY A 132 11.83 -3.04 -8.80
N PRO A 133 12.93 -2.50 -9.35
CA PRO A 133 12.91 -1.78 -10.62
C PRO A 133 12.56 -2.71 -11.78
N PHE A 134 12.09 -2.15 -12.88
CA PHE A 134 11.96 -2.89 -14.13
C PHE A 134 13.35 -3.07 -14.75
N THR A 135 13.78 -4.31 -14.98
CA THR A 135 15.11 -4.63 -15.52
C THR A 135 15.04 -4.86 -17.04
N ASP A 136 16.18 -4.83 -17.72
CA ASP A 136 16.27 -5.17 -19.15
C ASP A 136 15.78 -6.59 -19.46
N ALA A 137 15.85 -7.51 -18.49
CA ALA A 137 15.28 -8.85 -18.62
C ALA A 137 13.74 -8.87 -18.57
N ASP A 138 13.12 -7.83 -18.01
CA ASP A 138 11.66 -7.67 -17.96
C ASP A 138 11.11 -6.98 -19.23
N LEU A 139 11.95 -6.20 -19.93
CA LEU A 139 11.58 -5.45 -21.14
C LEU A 139 11.17 -6.39 -22.28
N GLY A 140 9.86 -6.37 -22.58
CA GLY A 140 9.26 -7.18 -23.66
C GLY A 140 8.90 -8.62 -23.26
N VAL A 141 9.15 -9.03 -22.01
CA VAL A 141 8.94 -10.42 -21.53
C VAL A 141 7.96 -10.50 -20.36
N ALA A 142 8.01 -9.56 -19.42
CA ALA A 142 7.14 -9.55 -18.24
C ALA A 142 6.39 -8.22 -18.14
N CYS A 143 5.08 -8.24 -17.92
CA CYS A 143 4.33 -7.03 -17.62
C CYS A 143 4.55 -6.63 -16.16
N TYR A 144 4.66 -5.33 -15.83
CA TYR A 144 4.87 -4.81 -14.45
C TYR A 144 3.88 -5.38 -13.42
N HIS A 145 2.71 -5.82 -13.88
CA HIS A 145 1.72 -6.63 -13.16
C HIS A 145 2.29 -7.85 -12.39
N SER A 146 3.41 -8.44 -12.85
CA SER A 146 4.04 -9.58 -12.15
C SER A 146 4.75 -9.14 -10.86
N LYS A 147 5.32 -7.93 -10.82
CA LYS A 147 6.09 -7.42 -9.67
C LYS A 147 5.19 -6.89 -8.55
N THR A 148 4.09 -6.22 -8.90
CA THR A 148 3.08 -5.80 -7.92
C THR A 148 2.27 -6.98 -7.37
N GLY A 149 2.32 -8.15 -8.02
CA GLY A 149 1.65 -9.36 -7.56
C GLY A 149 2.15 -9.87 -6.20
N ALA A 150 3.42 -9.66 -5.86
CA ALA A 150 3.95 -10.00 -4.54
C ALA A 150 3.32 -9.13 -3.44
N VAL A 151 3.18 -7.82 -3.69
CA VAL A 151 2.54 -6.88 -2.77
C VAL A 151 1.08 -7.25 -2.56
N GLU A 152 0.35 -7.56 -3.63
CA GLU A 152 -1.05 -7.98 -3.53
C GLU A 152 -1.22 -9.27 -2.72
N LEU A 153 -0.37 -10.27 -2.96
CA LEU A 153 -0.37 -11.52 -2.19
C LEU A 153 -0.12 -11.26 -0.70
N CYS A 154 0.89 -10.44 -0.39
CA CYS A 154 1.17 -10.07 0.99
C CYS A 154 -0.04 -9.34 1.60
N LEU A 155 -0.65 -8.36 0.92
CA LEU A 155 -1.82 -7.64 1.42
C LEU A 155 -3.04 -8.56 1.65
N ASN A 156 -3.23 -9.57 0.79
CA ASN A 156 -4.28 -10.58 0.94
C ASN A 156 -4.09 -11.46 2.18
N HIS A 157 -2.83 -11.69 2.60
CA HIS A 157 -2.48 -12.53 3.75
C HIS A 157 -2.02 -11.73 4.97
N LEU A 158 -2.06 -10.40 4.94
CA LEU A 158 -1.59 -9.55 6.04
C LEU A 158 -2.73 -9.23 7.01
N VAL A 159 -2.46 -9.42 8.29
CA VAL A 159 -3.29 -9.01 9.40
C VAL A 159 -2.50 -8.07 10.29
N ASP A 160 -2.88 -6.81 10.28
CA ASP A 160 -2.33 -5.77 11.15
C ASP A 160 -3.05 -5.73 12.51
N GLY A 161 -2.30 -5.38 13.55
CA GLY A 161 -2.67 -5.29 14.97
C GLY A 161 -2.71 -3.85 15.49
N GLN A 162 -3.13 -3.67 16.75
CA GLN A 162 -3.39 -2.35 17.35
C GLN A 162 -2.24 -1.35 17.20
N GLY A 163 -2.50 -0.24 16.51
CA GLY A 163 -1.52 0.83 16.29
C GLY A 163 -0.44 0.50 15.24
N GLU A 164 -0.64 -0.55 14.45
CA GLU A 164 0.27 -0.96 13.37
C GLU A 164 -0.20 -0.40 12.03
N TYR A 165 0.76 0.00 11.19
CA TYR A 165 0.46 0.62 9.90
C TYR A 165 1.20 -0.07 8.76
N VAL A 166 0.48 -0.28 7.65
CA VAL A 166 1.06 -0.64 6.35
C VAL A 166 0.82 0.51 5.40
N VAL A 167 1.89 1.13 4.90
CA VAL A 167 1.81 2.25 3.96
C VAL A 167 2.37 1.82 2.62
N VAL A 168 1.52 1.84 1.59
CA VAL A 168 1.89 1.44 0.23
C VAL A 168 1.90 2.67 -0.67
N ASP A 169 3.06 3.03 -1.20
CA ASP A 169 3.18 4.02 -2.27
C ASP A 169 2.96 3.32 -3.61
N MET A 170 1.95 3.74 -4.37
CA MET A 170 1.62 3.08 -5.64
C MET A 170 1.14 4.06 -6.69
N THR A 171 1.20 3.64 -7.95
CA THR A 171 0.59 4.39 -9.05
C THR A 171 -0.94 4.29 -9.00
N ALA A 172 -1.66 5.35 -9.38
CA ALA A 172 -3.10 5.27 -9.64
C ALA A 172 -3.37 4.63 -11.02
N GLY A 173 -2.81 3.44 -11.24
CA GLY A 173 -2.85 2.73 -12.51
C GLY A 173 -4.02 1.76 -12.63
N SER A 174 -4.26 1.31 -13.87
CA SER A 174 -5.17 0.19 -14.20
C SER A 174 -4.84 -1.09 -13.43
N ASP A 175 -3.56 -1.26 -13.08
CA ASP A 175 -2.99 -2.47 -12.50
C ASP A 175 -3.64 -2.83 -11.16
N SER A 176 -3.88 -1.83 -10.30
CA SER A 176 -4.56 -2.03 -9.01
C SER A 176 -6.03 -2.44 -9.18
N PHE A 177 -6.69 -1.98 -10.26
CA PHE A 177 -8.08 -2.31 -10.57
C PHE A 177 -8.23 -3.65 -11.30
N ALA A 178 -7.22 -4.07 -12.06
CA ALA A 178 -7.24 -5.32 -12.81
C ALA A 178 -7.34 -6.56 -11.90
N SER A 179 -6.73 -6.51 -10.71
CA SER A 179 -6.72 -7.63 -9.74
C SER A 179 -7.50 -7.40 -8.46
N GLY A 180 -7.97 -6.17 -8.21
CA GLY A 180 -8.75 -5.85 -7.01
C GLY A 180 -7.93 -5.33 -5.84
N MET A 181 -6.61 -5.14 -5.99
CA MET A 181 -5.72 -4.57 -4.98
C MET A 181 -6.26 -3.26 -4.36
N PHE A 182 -6.95 -2.42 -5.13
CA PHE A 182 -7.57 -1.18 -4.62
C PHE A 182 -8.58 -1.39 -3.49
N THR A 183 -9.09 -2.61 -3.32
CA THR A 183 -10.03 -2.99 -2.25
C THR A 183 -9.34 -3.55 -0.99
N ARG A 184 -8.01 -3.50 -0.93
CA ARG A 184 -7.20 -4.01 0.19
C ARG A 184 -6.77 -2.95 1.20
N PHE A 185 -7.20 -1.71 1.01
CA PHE A 185 -6.83 -0.57 1.84
C PHE A 185 -8.03 -0.06 2.63
N ASP A 186 -7.80 0.26 3.89
CA ASP A 186 -8.79 0.91 4.76
C ASP A 186 -8.88 2.41 4.50
N MET A 187 -7.82 3.00 3.96
CA MET A 187 -7.75 4.38 3.54
C MET A 187 -6.91 4.50 2.28
N THR A 188 -7.48 5.12 1.25
CA THR A 188 -6.74 5.50 0.05
C THR A 188 -6.63 7.02 0.01
N PHE A 189 -5.40 7.53 0.10
CA PHE A 189 -5.09 8.94 -0.12
C PHE A 189 -4.74 9.18 -1.59
N LEU A 190 -5.60 9.92 -2.28
CA LEU A 190 -5.35 10.35 -3.64
C LEU A 190 -4.72 11.73 -3.67
N VAL A 191 -3.48 11.80 -4.13
CA VAL A 191 -2.70 13.03 -4.22
C VAL A 191 -2.99 13.73 -5.54
N ALA A 192 -3.61 14.91 -5.44
CA ALA A 192 -4.04 15.71 -6.59
C ALA A 192 -3.39 17.10 -6.57
N GLU A 193 -2.82 17.51 -7.70
CA GLU A 193 -2.43 18.90 -7.94
C GLU A 193 -3.66 19.72 -8.33
N PRO A 194 -3.69 21.05 -8.08
CA PRO A 194 -4.79 21.96 -8.47
C PRO A 194 -4.81 22.20 -9.99
N THR A 195 -4.95 21.14 -10.77
CA THR A 195 -5.00 21.17 -12.23
C THR A 195 -6.03 20.16 -12.73
N ARG A 196 -6.63 20.44 -13.90
CA ARG A 196 -7.59 19.51 -14.55
C ARG A 196 -7.04 18.08 -14.71
N LYS A 197 -5.74 17.96 -15.03
CA LYS A 197 -5.07 16.65 -15.17
C LYS A 197 -4.82 15.98 -13.81
N GLY A 198 -4.59 16.75 -12.75
CA GLY A 198 -4.45 16.22 -11.39
C GLY A 198 -5.75 15.59 -10.89
N VAL A 199 -6.86 16.33 -11.02
CA VAL A 199 -8.19 15.89 -10.56
C VAL A 199 -8.86 14.87 -11.49
N SER A 200 -8.43 14.72 -12.75
CA SER A 200 -8.99 13.69 -13.64
C SER A 200 -8.73 12.27 -13.13
N VAL A 201 -7.56 12.02 -12.54
CA VAL A 201 -7.23 10.72 -11.92
C VAL A 201 -8.15 10.44 -10.74
N TYR A 202 -8.51 11.46 -9.95
CA TYR A 202 -9.51 11.34 -8.88
C TYR A 202 -10.87 10.89 -9.41
N ARG A 203 -11.38 11.54 -10.47
CA ARG A 203 -12.68 11.18 -11.05
C ARG A 203 -12.71 9.74 -11.52
N GLN A 204 -11.68 9.32 -12.24
CA GLN A 204 -11.55 7.94 -12.73
C GLN A 204 -11.46 6.94 -11.57
N TYR A 205 -10.64 7.22 -10.55
CA TYR A 205 -10.49 6.34 -9.40
C TYR A 205 -11.82 6.18 -8.64
N LYS A 206 -12.52 7.30 -8.40
CA LYS A 206 -13.82 7.31 -7.72
C LYS A 206 -14.89 6.54 -8.49
N GLU A 207 -14.88 6.65 -9.83
CA GLU A 207 -15.77 5.88 -10.70
C GLU A 207 -15.51 4.36 -10.57
N TYR A 208 -14.25 3.93 -10.67
CA TYR A 208 -13.91 2.50 -10.58
C TYR A 208 -14.10 1.91 -9.19
N ALA A 209 -13.94 2.71 -8.14
CA ALA A 209 -14.08 2.27 -6.74
C ALA A 209 -15.51 2.35 -6.19
N ARG A 210 -16.45 2.93 -6.94
CA ARG A 210 -17.81 3.30 -6.47
C ARG A 210 -18.55 2.17 -5.76
N ASP A 211 -18.49 0.96 -6.31
CA ASP A 211 -19.30 -0.17 -5.85
C ASP A 211 -18.56 -1.07 -4.84
N PHE A 212 -17.36 -0.67 -4.41
CA PHE A 212 -16.48 -1.47 -3.56
C PHE A 212 -16.33 -0.93 -2.14
N GLY A 213 -16.98 0.18 -1.79
CA GLY A 213 -16.95 0.73 -0.44
C GLY A 213 -15.54 1.15 0.02
N VAL A 214 -14.67 1.50 -0.91
CA VAL A 214 -13.31 2.00 -0.63
C VAL A 214 -13.40 3.40 -0.03
N VAL A 215 -12.74 3.61 1.11
CA VAL A 215 -12.62 4.95 1.70
C VAL A 215 -11.53 5.72 0.97
N LEU A 216 -11.94 6.71 0.20
CA LEU A 216 -11.06 7.55 -0.62
C LEU A 216 -11.07 8.98 -0.09
N LYS A 217 -9.88 9.56 0.15
CA LYS A 217 -9.71 10.96 0.50
C LYS A 217 -8.64 11.62 -0.36
N VAL A 218 -8.83 12.88 -0.70
CA VAL A 218 -7.95 13.66 -1.56
C VAL A 218 -7.01 14.51 -0.70
N VAL A 219 -5.72 14.43 -1.01
CA VAL A 219 -4.69 15.33 -0.49
C VAL A 219 -4.29 16.29 -1.61
N GLY A 220 -4.70 17.55 -1.48
CA GLY A 220 -4.35 18.59 -2.44
C GLY A 220 -2.88 18.98 -2.29
N ASN A 221 -2.04 18.69 -3.28
CA ASN A 221 -0.60 18.97 -3.19
C ASN A 221 -0.17 20.12 -4.09
N LYS A 222 0.93 20.79 -3.73
CA LYS A 222 1.50 21.95 -4.43
C LYS A 222 0.53 23.13 -4.52
N VAL A 223 -0.30 23.30 -3.50
CA VAL A 223 -1.25 24.42 -3.39
C VAL A 223 -0.47 25.70 -3.07
N GLN A 224 -0.64 26.74 -3.89
CA GLN A 224 0.07 28.02 -3.77
C GLN A 224 -0.78 29.10 -3.10
N GLY A 225 -2.10 28.99 -3.16
CA GLY A 225 -2.99 30.02 -2.61
C GLY A 225 -4.47 29.62 -2.60
N GLN A 226 -5.32 30.61 -2.35
CA GLN A 226 -6.77 30.40 -2.19
C GLN A 226 -7.45 29.92 -3.49
N GLU A 227 -7.01 30.40 -4.64
CA GLU A 227 -7.56 29.98 -5.95
C GLU A 227 -7.39 28.47 -6.18
N ASP A 228 -6.21 27.92 -5.88
CA ASP A 228 -5.93 26.48 -5.98
C ASP A 228 -6.83 25.67 -5.04
N LEU A 229 -7.03 26.17 -3.82
CA LEU A 229 -7.88 25.53 -2.81
C LEU A 229 -9.36 25.54 -3.26
N ASP A 230 -9.83 26.66 -3.81
CA ASP A 230 -11.19 26.79 -4.32
C ASP A 230 -11.41 25.90 -5.54
N PHE A 231 -10.43 25.80 -6.43
CA PHE A 231 -10.43 24.85 -7.55
C PHE A 231 -10.56 23.41 -7.05
N LEU A 232 -9.72 22.98 -6.09
CA LEU A 232 -9.78 21.62 -5.55
C LEU A 232 -11.13 21.34 -4.88
N ARG A 233 -11.65 22.27 -4.07
CA ARG A 233 -12.97 22.14 -3.43
C ARG A 233 -14.08 21.99 -4.47
N ALA A 234 -14.04 22.76 -5.55
CA ALA A 234 -15.02 22.66 -6.62
C ALA A 234 -14.95 21.31 -7.36
N GLU A 235 -13.74 20.77 -7.56
CA GLU A 235 -13.53 19.56 -8.37
C GLU A 235 -13.71 18.25 -7.59
N VAL A 236 -13.36 18.22 -6.30
CA VAL A 236 -13.37 16.99 -5.48
C VAL A 236 -14.31 17.04 -4.26
N GLY A 237 -14.88 18.20 -3.94
CA GLY A 237 -15.86 18.36 -2.87
C GLY A 237 -15.37 17.88 -1.50
N ASP A 238 -16.24 17.15 -0.79
CA ASP A 238 -16.02 16.63 0.57
C ASP A 238 -14.94 15.53 0.66
N ASP A 239 -14.42 15.08 -0.48
CA ASP A 239 -13.26 14.19 -0.49
C ASP A 239 -11.96 14.95 -0.23
N LEU A 240 -11.90 16.27 -0.44
CA LEU A 240 -10.71 17.06 -0.08
C LEU A 240 -10.52 17.05 1.44
N LEU A 241 -9.51 16.30 1.90
CA LEU A 241 -9.22 16.14 3.31
C LEU A 241 -8.31 17.24 3.82
N VAL A 242 -7.21 17.49 3.10
CA VAL A 242 -6.22 18.50 3.49
C VAL A 242 -5.41 18.95 2.27
N THR A 243 -4.77 20.10 2.38
CA THR A 243 -3.84 20.62 1.39
C THR A 243 -2.44 20.78 1.94
N VAL A 244 -1.45 20.54 1.08
CA VAL A 244 -0.02 20.72 1.32
C VAL A 244 0.53 21.67 0.24
N GLY A 245 1.28 22.68 0.70
CA GLY A 245 1.84 23.72 -0.15
C GLY A 245 3.36 23.59 -0.30
N HIS A 246 4.01 24.71 -0.61
CA HIS A 246 5.48 24.78 -0.65
C HIS A 246 6.11 24.43 0.70
N SER A 247 7.20 23.66 0.67
CA SER A 247 7.96 23.26 1.86
C SER A 247 9.45 23.27 1.54
N ASP A 248 10.21 24.01 2.34
CA ASP A 248 11.67 24.03 2.23
C ASP A 248 12.27 22.76 2.81
N TRP A 249 11.61 22.16 3.80
CA TRP A 249 11.97 20.85 4.33
C TRP A 249 11.90 19.78 3.25
N VAL A 250 10.77 19.70 2.52
CA VAL A 250 10.61 18.75 1.40
C VAL A 250 11.66 19.03 0.33
N ARG A 251 11.87 20.29 -0.03
CA ARG A 251 12.87 20.65 -1.04
C ARG A 251 14.30 20.27 -0.63
N ALA A 252 14.63 20.29 0.65
CA ALA A 252 15.92 19.83 1.16
C ALA A 252 16.03 18.30 1.11
N MET A 253 14.98 17.58 1.52
CA MET A 253 14.90 16.11 1.40
C MET A 253 15.07 15.64 -0.05
N GLU A 254 14.34 16.23 -1.00
CA GLU A 254 14.42 15.90 -2.43
C GLU A 254 15.80 16.20 -3.05
N LYS A 255 16.67 16.94 -2.34
CA LYS A 255 18.08 17.16 -2.69
C LYS A 255 19.05 16.22 -1.96
N GLY A 256 18.53 15.17 -1.32
CA GLY A 256 19.31 14.22 -0.51
C GLY A 256 19.80 14.79 0.81
N ARG A 257 19.17 15.85 1.33
CA ARG A 257 19.58 16.51 2.59
C ARG A 257 18.39 16.67 3.54
N PRO A 258 17.74 15.56 3.95
CA PRO A 258 16.60 15.63 4.86
C PRO A 258 17.02 16.25 6.20
N PRO A 259 16.44 17.40 6.62
CA PRO A 259 16.60 17.87 7.99
C PRO A 259 15.91 16.91 8.97
N ARG A 260 16.18 17.05 10.28
CA ARG A 260 15.41 16.32 11.31
C ARG A 260 13.91 16.55 11.11
N PHE A 261 13.11 15.50 11.25
CA PHE A 261 11.66 15.60 10.96
C PHE A 261 10.93 16.57 11.90
N GLU A 262 11.43 16.78 13.12
CA GLU A 262 10.91 17.78 14.07
C GLU A 262 10.88 19.21 13.50
N LEU A 263 11.75 19.51 12.52
CA LEU A 263 11.86 20.81 11.86
C LEU A 263 10.87 21.00 10.71
N LEU A 264 10.06 19.99 10.36
CA LEU A 264 9.01 20.11 9.35
C LEU A 264 8.03 21.24 9.72
N GLU A 265 7.58 22.01 8.74
CA GLU A 265 6.72 23.17 8.99
C GLU A 265 5.42 22.77 9.71
N ASP A 266 4.94 23.61 10.63
CA ASP A 266 3.76 23.31 11.45
C ASP A 266 2.51 23.00 10.62
N ALA A 267 2.36 23.66 9.47
CA ALA A 267 1.27 23.41 8.54
C ALA A 267 1.30 21.98 7.98
N ASN A 268 2.49 21.50 7.60
CA ASN A 268 2.67 20.14 7.09
C ASN A 268 2.52 19.11 8.21
N ARG A 269 3.05 19.37 9.40
CA ARG A 269 2.80 18.51 10.58
C ARG A 269 1.32 18.43 10.94
N ARG A 270 0.55 19.53 10.81
CA ARG A 270 -0.91 19.51 10.96
C ARG A 270 -1.58 18.64 9.90
N ALA A 271 -1.17 18.77 8.64
CA ALA A 271 -1.72 17.96 7.56
C ALA A 271 -1.50 16.46 7.81
N LEU A 272 -0.29 16.05 8.20
CA LEU A 272 0.02 14.64 8.49
C LEU A 272 -0.77 14.10 9.68
N ARG A 273 -1.01 14.92 10.72
CA ARG A 273 -1.92 14.56 11.81
C ARG A 273 -3.35 14.35 11.33
N ILE A 274 -3.84 15.19 10.43
CA ILE A 274 -5.18 15.04 9.83
C ILE A 274 -5.27 13.74 9.03
N LEU A 275 -4.24 13.40 8.23
CA LEU A 275 -4.18 12.13 7.53
C LEU A 275 -4.27 10.96 8.52
N ARG A 276 -3.47 10.99 9.59
CA ARG A 276 -3.47 9.94 10.60
C ARG A 276 -4.84 9.80 11.26
N VAL A 277 -5.44 10.90 11.71
CA VAL A 277 -6.77 10.89 12.35
C VAL A 277 -7.84 10.34 11.40
N ALA A 278 -7.78 10.72 10.12
CA ALA A 278 -8.72 10.22 9.12
C ALA A 278 -8.54 8.71 8.89
N THR A 279 -7.31 8.22 8.85
CA THR A 279 -7.01 6.79 8.76
C THR A 279 -7.51 6.07 10.00
N ASP A 280 -7.11 6.51 11.19
CA ASP A 280 -7.47 5.89 12.46
C ASP A 280 -9.00 5.77 12.63
N ALA A 281 -9.76 6.74 12.12
CA ALA A 281 -11.21 6.73 12.12
C ALA A 281 -11.85 5.66 11.21
N THR A 282 -11.14 5.08 10.23
CA THR A 282 -11.71 4.03 9.38
C THR A 282 -11.67 2.64 10.00
N TYR A 283 -11.00 2.46 11.13
CA TYR A 283 -10.94 1.16 11.82
C TYR A 283 -12.34 0.63 12.20
N GLU A 284 -13.20 1.47 12.76
CA GLU A 284 -14.57 1.09 13.13
C GLU A 284 -15.47 0.80 11.92
N LEU A 285 -15.02 1.16 10.71
CA LEU A 285 -15.72 0.92 9.44
C LEU A 285 -15.28 -0.39 8.76
N ARG A 286 -14.33 -1.12 9.36
CA ARG A 286 -13.83 -2.40 8.82
C ARG A 286 -14.94 -3.44 8.79
N ASP A 287 -15.01 -4.12 7.66
CA ASP A 287 -15.94 -5.22 7.40
C ASP A 287 -15.13 -6.41 6.87
N PRO A 288 -14.68 -7.32 7.76
CA PRO A 288 -13.89 -8.49 7.38
C PRO A 288 -14.59 -9.40 6.36
N GLU A 289 -15.92 -9.51 6.44
CA GLU A 289 -16.72 -10.32 5.53
C GLU A 289 -16.72 -9.70 4.12
N ARG A 290 -16.98 -8.39 4.01
CA ARG A 290 -16.89 -7.66 2.73
C ARG A 290 -15.48 -7.72 2.17
N TYR A 291 -14.46 -7.55 3.01
CA TYR A 291 -13.05 -7.64 2.60
C TYR A 291 -12.74 -8.99 1.96
N MET A 292 -13.17 -10.09 2.59
CA MET A 292 -12.98 -11.44 2.06
C MET A 292 -13.84 -11.72 0.83
N HIS A 293 -15.11 -11.30 0.83
CA HIS A 293 -15.98 -11.47 -0.33
C HIS A 293 -15.43 -10.77 -1.58
N GLN A 294 -14.90 -9.56 -1.44
CA GLN A 294 -14.26 -8.85 -2.54
C GLN A 294 -12.98 -9.54 -3.00
N MET A 295 -12.16 -10.05 -2.07
CA MET A 295 -10.96 -10.83 -2.41
C MET A 295 -11.32 -12.07 -3.24
N VAL A 296 -12.31 -12.86 -2.78
CA VAL A 296 -12.80 -14.04 -3.50
C VAL A 296 -13.39 -13.64 -4.86
N HIS A 297 -14.19 -12.58 -4.93
CA HIS A 297 -14.76 -12.09 -6.18
C HIS A 297 -13.69 -11.82 -7.24
N PHE A 298 -12.65 -11.07 -6.89
CA PHE A 298 -11.57 -10.78 -7.83
C PHE A 298 -10.68 -11.99 -8.12
N HIS A 299 -10.51 -12.90 -7.16
CA HIS A 299 -9.83 -14.17 -7.38
C HIS A 299 -10.54 -15.01 -8.44
N LEU A 300 -11.84 -15.26 -8.27
CA LEU A 300 -12.65 -16.04 -9.21
C LEU A 300 -12.68 -15.41 -10.62
N LYS A 301 -12.74 -14.09 -10.70
CA LYS A 301 -12.65 -13.37 -11.98
C LYS A 301 -11.29 -13.58 -12.66
N ASN A 302 -10.19 -13.53 -11.91
CA ASN A 302 -8.85 -13.77 -12.44
C ASN A 302 -8.62 -15.25 -12.80
N ALA A 303 -9.14 -16.17 -11.99
CA ALA A 303 -9.14 -17.61 -12.25
C ALA A 303 -9.81 -17.94 -13.58
N ALA A 304 -11.04 -17.45 -13.79
CA ALA A 304 -11.81 -17.71 -15.00
C ALA A 304 -11.24 -17.02 -16.25
N SER A 305 -10.68 -15.81 -16.11
CA SER A 305 -10.19 -15.03 -17.26
C SER A 305 -8.85 -15.51 -17.81
N TRP A 306 -7.92 -15.92 -16.96
CA TRP A 306 -6.59 -16.38 -17.40
C TRP A 306 -5.92 -17.39 -16.47
N GLY A 307 -6.23 -17.35 -15.16
CA GLY A 307 -5.52 -18.13 -14.14
C GLY A 307 -5.63 -19.64 -14.36
N ASN A 308 -6.83 -20.14 -14.65
CA ASN A 308 -7.05 -21.57 -14.88
C ASN A 308 -6.30 -22.06 -16.11
N ALA A 309 -6.34 -21.30 -17.21
CA ALA A 309 -5.63 -21.64 -18.45
C ALA A 309 -4.11 -21.63 -18.25
N ARG A 310 -3.57 -20.68 -17.47
CA ARG A 310 -2.13 -20.57 -17.19
C ARG A 310 -1.61 -21.70 -16.30
N THR A 311 -2.39 -22.07 -15.28
CA THR A 311 -1.94 -23.02 -14.25
C THR A 311 -2.32 -24.47 -14.57
N GLY A 312 -3.29 -24.69 -15.46
CA GLY A 312 -3.85 -26.01 -15.73
C GLY A 312 -4.70 -26.57 -14.58
N ALA A 313 -5.05 -25.73 -13.60
CA ALA A 313 -5.82 -26.11 -12.41
C ALA A 313 -7.10 -25.26 -12.29
N ASP A 314 -8.10 -25.78 -11.58
CA ASP A 314 -9.28 -24.99 -11.19
C ASP A 314 -8.95 -24.16 -9.94
N LEU A 315 -8.60 -22.90 -10.13
CA LEU A 315 -8.23 -22.01 -9.02
C LEU A 315 -9.43 -21.67 -8.12
N ALA A 316 -10.67 -21.85 -8.58
CA ALA A 316 -11.84 -21.67 -7.72
C ALA A 316 -11.84 -22.63 -6.51
N ALA A 317 -11.21 -23.81 -6.65
CA ALA A 317 -11.06 -24.78 -5.57
C ALA A 317 -10.17 -24.28 -4.40
N GLN A 318 -9.34 -23.26 -4.64
CA GLN A 318 -8.47 -22.64 -3.63
C GLN A 318 -9.27 -21.81 -2.61
N VAL A 319 -10.50 -21.41 -2.94
CA VAL A 319 -11.34 -20.59 -2.07
C VAL A 319 -11.84 -21.42 -0.88
N ASP A 320 -11.60 -20.90 0.32
CA ASP A 320 -12.17 -21.42 1.55
C ASP A 320 -13.43 -20.61 1.94
N PRO A 321 -14.66 -21.16 1.78
CA PRO A 321 -15.88 -20.42 2.05
C PRO A 321 -16.12 -20.15 3.54
N GLY A 322 -15.43 -20.88 4.44
CA GLY A 322 -15.55 -20.71 5.89
C GLY A 322 -14.52 -19.75 6.49
N PHE A 323 -13.52 -19.32 5.70
CA PHE A 323 -12.43 -18.51 6.20
C PHE A 323 -12.76 -17.01 6.10
N VAL A 324 -12.62 -16.30 7.23
CA VAL A 324 -12.74 -14.84 7.28
C VAL A 324 -11.46 -14.26 7.87
N LEU A 325 -10.69 -13.50 7.07
CA LEU A 325 -9.46 -12.86 7.54
C LEU A 325 -9.76 -11.90 8.69
N GLY A 326 -9.11 -12.08 9.84
CA GLY A 326 -9.32 -11.21 11.01
C GLY A 326 -8.24 -11.37 12.08
N GLU A 327 -8.20 -10.40 13.01
CA GLU A 327 -7.18 -10.29 14.05
C GLU A 327 -7.10 -11.52 14.96
N GLY A 328 -8.25 -12.15 15.24
CA GLY A 328 -8.40 -13.31 16.10
C GLY A 328 -7.87 -14.63 15.54
N ILE A 329 -7.43 -14.65 14.27
CA ILE A 329 -6.79 -15.83 13.68
C ILE A 329 -5.34 -15.87 14.15
N THR A 330 -5.07 -16.75 15.12
CA THR A 330 -3.70 -17.05 15.54
C THR A 330 -2.97 -17.73 14.39
N ALA A 331 -1.78 -17.25 14.03
CA ALA A 331 -0.93 -17.93 13.08
C ALA A 331 -0.73 -19.38 13.55
N ALA A 332 -1.01 -20.34 12.67
CA ALA A 332 -0.57 -21.71 12.92
C ALA A 332 0.96 -21.68 12.96
N VAL A 333 1.52 -22.06 14.12
CA VAL A 333 2.96 -22.14 14.38
C VAL A 333 3.63 -23.06 13.35
#